data_AF-A0A5C6BLT7-F1
#
_entry.id   AF-A0A5C6BLT7-F1
#
_cell.length_a   1.000
_cell.length_b   1.000
_cell.length_c   1.000
_cell.angle_alpha   90.00
_cell.angle_beta   90.00
_cell.angle_gamma   90.00
#
_symmetry.space_group_name_H-M   'P 1'
#
loop_
_entity.id
_entity.type
_entity.pdbx_description
1 polymer ?
#
loop_
_entity_poly.entity_id
_entity_poly.type
_entity_poly.pdbx_seq_one_letter_code
_entity_poly.pdbx_strand_id
1 'polypeptide(L)'
;MSTVKFDGTKIVLPKTGADVFWQTVHEHYAGEDQRKWKYLAMLALRENAGWPLDKIGMVFGHPKGHVTRCLDRIKCDLRQGFREESDEKWPLDNPR
;
A
#
# COMPACT_ATOMS: atom_id res chain seq x y z
N MET A 1 -9.69 -15.94 5.22
CA MET A 1 -9.86 -16.54 3.88
C MET A 1 -8.50 -16.61 3.21
N SER A 2 -8.28 -17.52 2.27
CA SER A 2 -7.05 -17.54 1.46
C SER A 2 -7.41 -17.43 -0.01
N THR A 3 -6.68 -16.61 -0.75
CA THR A 3 -6.79 -16.52 -2.21
C THR A 3 -5.57 -17.17 -2.83
N VAL A 4 -5.78 -18.01 -3.85
CA VAL A 4 -4.70 -18.66 -4.58
C VAL A 4 -4.43 -17.82 -5.84
N LYS A 5 -3.19 -17.38 -6.03
CA LYS A 5 -2.76 -16.77 -7.29
C LYS A 5 -2.84 -17.79 -8.42
N PHE A 6 -2.86 -17.33 -9.67
CA PHE A 6 -2.87 -18.21 -10.84
C PHE A 6 -1.64 -19.14 -10.92
N ASP A 7 -0.53 -18.76 -10.26
CA ASP A 7 0.69 -19.57 -10.15
C ASP A 7 0.65 -20.65 -9.04
N GLY A 8 -0.50 -20.81 -8.35
CA GLY A 8 -0.66 -21.78 -7.26
C GLY A 8 -0.18 -21.27 -5.89
N THR A 9 0.36 -20.05 -5.79
CA THR A 9 0.78 -19.48 -4.51
C THR A 9 -0.45 -19.15 -3.66
N LYS A 10 -0.57 -19.83 -2.52
CA LYS A 10 -1.63 -19.59 -1.54
C LYS A 10 -1.30 -18.35 -0.72
N ILE A 11 -1.98 -17.25 -1.01
CA ILE A 11 -1.89 -16.02 -0.21
C ILE A 11 -2.86 -16.15 0.95
N VAL A 12 -2.32 -16.25 2.15
CA VAL A 12 -3.10 -16.11 3.38
C VAL A 12 -3.33 -14.62 3.58
N LEU A 13 -4.57 -14.17 3.39
CA LEU A 13 -4.96 -12.82 3.78
C LEU A 13 -5.00 -12.79 5.31
N PRO A 14 -4.13 -12.01 5.98
CA PRO A 14 -4.14 -11.94 7.43
C PRO A 14 -5.54 -11.51 7.90
N LYS A 15 -6.06 -12.19 8.93
CA LYS A 15 -7.38 -11.92 9.54
C LYS A 15 -7.36 -10.67 10.40
N THR A 16 -6.66 -9.65 9.95
CA THR A 16 -6.42 -8.44 10.69
C THR A 16 -7.31 -7.35 10.10
N GLY A 17 -8.11 -6.71 10.95
CA GLY A 17 -9.00 -5.63 10.53
C GLY A 17 -8.22 -4.47 9.88
N ALA A 18 -8.97 -3.51 9.32
CA ALA A 18 -8.40 -2.30 8.72
C ALA A 18 -7.38 -1.61 9.65
N ASP A 19 -7.57 -1.69 10.96
CA ASP A 19 -6.71 -1.08 11.98
C ASP A 19 -5.26 -1.58 11.92
N VAL A 20 -5.03 -2.88 11.76
CA VAL A 20 -3.65 -3.42 11.69
C VAL A 20 -2.98 -3.04 10.39
N PHE A 21 -3.74 -3.00 9.29
CA PHE A 21 -3.22 -2.51 8.01
C PHE A 21 -2.78 -1.04 8.14
N TRP A 22 -3.61 -0.19 8.74
CA TRP A 22 -3.26 1.21 8.97
C TRP A 22 -2.10 1.37 9.95
N GLN A 23 -1.99 0.50 10.94
CA GLN A 23 -0.85 0.48 11.86
C GLN A 23 0.45 0.12 11.13
N THR A 24 0.47 -0.93 10.30
CA THR A 24 1.63 -1.29 9.48
C THR A 24 2.01 -0.16 8.52
N VAL A 25 1.03 0.47 7.87
CA VAL A 25 1.28 1.60 6.98
C VAL A 25 1.81 2.82 7.73
N HIS A 26 1.32 3.06 8.94
CA HIS A 26 1.82 4.12 9.82
C HIS A 26 3.27 3.84 10.24
N GLU A 27 3.56 2.64 10.74
CA GLU A 27 4.87 2.26 11.28
C GLU A 27 5.95 2.13 10.19
N HIS A 28 5.64 1.48 9.07
CA HIS A 28 6.64 1.12 8.06
C HIS A 28 6.73 2.10 6.89
N TYR A 29 5.63 2.73 6.49
CA TYR A 29 5.62 3.55 5.28
C TYR A 29 5.66 5.05 5.56
N ALA A 30 4.65 5.56 6.27
CA ALA A 30 4.44 7.00 6.41
C ALA A 30 5.19 7.60 7.61
N GLY A 31 5.20 6.92 8.76
CA GLY A 31 5.77 7.46 10.00
C GLY A 31 5.26 8.87 10.30
N GLU A 32 6.18 9.78 10.60
CA GLU A 32 5.90 11.21 10.79
C GLU A 32 5.95 12.04 9.49
N ASP A 33 6.21 11.42 8.33
CA ASP A 33 6.31 12.14 7.06
C ASP A 33 4.91 12.51 6.52
N GLN A 34 4.53 13.75 6.78
CA GLN A 34 3.26 14.33 6.33
C GLN A 34 3.07 14.26 4.79
N ARG A 35 4.15 14.24 4.01
CA ARG A 35 4.05 14.14 2.54
C ARG A 35 3.62 12.75 2.11
N LYS A 36 4.14 11.71 2.76
CA LYS A 36 3.74 10.31 2.50
C LYS A 36 2.29 10.07 2.89
N TRP A 37 1.84 10.63 4.02
CA TRP A 37 0.43 10.62 4.41
C TRP A 37 -0.48 11.25 3.36
N LYS A 38 -0.07 12.40 2.80
CA LYS A 38 -0.83 13.05 1.72
C LYS A 38 -0.96 12.16 0.48
N TYR A 39 0.11 11.47 0.08
CA TYR A 39 0.07 10.56 -1.06
C TYR A 39 -0.76 9.30 -0.78
N LEU A 40 -0.69 8.79 0.45
CA LEU A 40 -1.49 7.65 0.90
C LEU A 40 -2.98 7.98 0.86
N ALA A 41 -3.36 9.18 1.31
CA ALA A 41 -4.74 9.67 1.22
C ALA A 41 -5.21 9.78 -0.24
N MET A 42 -4.37 10.31 -1.14
CA MET A 42 -4.67 10.34 -2.59
C MET A 42 -4.87 8.93 -3.15
N LEU A 43 -4.02 7.97 -2.76
CA LEU A 43 -4.12 6.58 -3.20
C LEU A 43 -5.40 5.91 -2.69
N ALA A 44 -5.74 6.11 -1.41
CA ALA A 44 -6.96 5.57 -0.82
C ALA A 44 -8.22 6.13 -1.51
N LEU A 45 -8.26 7.44 -1.79
CA LEU A 45 -9.37 8.04 -2.54
C LEU A 45 -9.47 7.46 -3.95
N ARG A 46 -8.34 7.19 -4.60
CA ARG A 46 -8.31 6.62 -5.94
C ARG A 46 -8.76 5.15 -5.97
N GLU A 47 -8.15 4.30 -5.14
CA GLU A 47 -8.29 2.85 -5.23
C GLU A 47 -9.45 2.31 -4.37
N ASN A 48 -9.68 2.88 -3.18
CA ASN A 48 -10.73 2.39 -2.26
C ASN A 48 -12.08 3.06 -2.51
N ALA A 49 -12.07 4.36 -2.84
CA ALA A 49 -13.29 5.13 -3.08
C ALA A 49 -13.59 5.38 -4.57
N GLY A 50 -12.67 5.00 -5.48
CA GLY A 50 -12.88 5.12 -6.93
C GLY A 50 -12.89 6.56 -7.46
N TRP A 51 -12.31 7.53 -6.73
CA TRP A 51 -12.41 8.93 -7.13
C TRP A 51 -11.67 9.21 -8.44
N PRO A 52 -12.23 10.06 -9.32
CA PRO A 52 -11.54 10.52 -10.52
C PRO A 52 -10.38 11.47 -10.15
N LEU A 53 -9.30 11.40 -10.93
CA LEU A 53 -8.08 12.18 -10.68
C LEU A 53 -8.32 13.69 -10.58
N ASP A 54 -9.29 14.20 -11.34
CA ASP A 54 -9.63 15.63 -11.37
C ASP A 54 -10.27 16.07 -10.04
N LYS A 55 -11.10 15.22 -9.40
CA LYS A 55 -11.67 15.51 -8.07
C LYS A 55 -10.63 15.40 -6.96
N ILE A 56 -9.73 14.43 -7.06
CA ILE A 56 -8.60 14.31 -6.13
C ILE A 56 -7.74 15.57 -6.24
N GLY A 57 -7.39 15.99 -7.46
CA GLY A 57 -6.65 17.22 -7.71
C GLY A 57 -7.31 18.45 -7.09
N MET A 58 -8.63 18.59 -7.25
CA MET A 58 -9.40 19.69 -6.65
C MET A 58 -9.30 19.74 -5.12
N VAL A 59 -9.44 18.59 -4.44
CA VAL A 59 -9.37 18.54 -2.96
C VAL A 59 -7.97 18.87 -2.45
N PHE A 60 -6.93 18.42 -3.15
CA PHE A 60 -5.55 18.62 -2.71
C PHE A 60 -4.86 19.87 -3.27
N GLY A 61 -5.57 20.66 -4.09
CA GLY A 61 -5.05 21.87 -4.72
C GLY A 61 -4.00 21.61 -5.81
N HIS A 62 -4.10 20.47 -6.50
CA HIS A 62 -3.08 19.99 -7.43
C HIS A 62 -3.63 19.73 -8.84
N PRO A 63 -2.87 20.04 -9.91
CA PRO A 63 -3.24 19.63 -11.26
C PRO A 63 -3.27 18.10 -11.40
N LYS A 64 -4.10 17.60 -12.30
CA LYS A 64 -4.22 16.16 -12.61
C LYS A 64 -2.88 15.47 -12.80
N GLY A 65 -1.98 16.06 -13.60
CA GLY A 65 -0.66 15.48 -13.86
C GLY A 65 0.23 15.39 -12.62
N HIS A 66 0.06 16.29 -11.64
CA HIS A 66 0.75 16.17 -10.35
C HIS A 66 0.20 14.98 -9.56
N VAL A 67 -1.12 14.83 -9.50
CA VAL A 67 -1.77 13.71 -8.80
C VAL A 67 -1.34 12.36 -9.40
N THR A 68 -1.31 12.24 -10.74
CA THR A 68 -0.84 11.02 -11.40
C THR A 68 0.59 10.66 -10.98
N ARG A 69 1.53 11.61 -11.03
CA ARG A 69 2.92 11.38 -10.61
C ARG A 69 3.03 10.99 -9.13
N CYS A 70 2.24 11.61 -8.26
CA CYS A 70 2.20 11.24 -6.85
C CYS A 70 1.70 9.82 -6.64
N LEU A 71 0.64 9.41 -7.36
CA LEU A 71 0.09 8.06 -7.31
C LEU A 71 1.08 7.01 -7.82
N ASP A 72 1.79 7.30 -8.91
CA ASP A 72 2.82 6.40 -9.44
C ASP A 72 3.97 6.26 -8.45
N ARG A 73 4.41 7.38 -7.86
CA ARG A 73 5.48 7.40 -6.86
C ARG A 73 5.12 6.59 -5.63
N ILE A 74 3.96 6.79 -5.02
CA ILE A 74 3.57 6.00 -3.84
C ILE A 74 3.41 4.52 -4.16
N LYS A 75 2.91 4.16 -5.35
CA LYS A 75 2.84 2.75 -5.77
C LYS A 75 4.22 2.12 -5.90
N CYS A 76 5.19 2.86 -6.45
CA CYS A 76 6.58 2.41 -6.51
C CYS A 76 7.21 2.29 -5.12
N ASP A 77 7.05 3.32 -4.27
CA ASP A 77 7.62 3.34 -2.92
C ASP A 77 7.04 2.20 -2.06
N LEU A 78 5.72 1.96 -2.13
CA LEU A 78 5.08 0.83 -1.44
C LEU A 78 5.58 -0.52 -1.98
N ARG A 79 5.72 -0.66 -3.29
CA ARG A 79 6.26 -1.90 -3.89
C ARG A 79 7.70 -2.14 -3.47
N GLN A 80 8.51 -1.11 -3.30
CA GLN A 80 9.91 -1.24 -2.87
C GLN A 80 9.96 -1.57 -1.37
N GLY A 81 9.29 -0.79 -0.53
CA GLY A 81 9.31 -0.96 0.93
C GLY A 81 8.75 -2.30 1.39
N PHE A 82 7.67 -2.78 0.77
CA PHE A 82 7.08 -4.08 1.15
C PHE A 82 7.67 -5.28 0.39
N ARG A 83 8.50 -5.08 -0.65
CA ARG A 83 9.25 -6.20 -1.27
C ARG A 83 10.37 -6.68 -0.37
N GLU A 84 11.07 -5.75 0.27
CA GLU A 84 12.25 -6.08 1.09
C GLU A 84 11.86 -6.83 2.37
N GLU A 85 10.65 -6.59 2.91
CA GLU A 85 10.12 -7.28 4.09
C GLU A 85 9.63 -8.71 3.78
N SER A 86 9.32 -9.03 2.51
CA SER A 86 8.87 -10.38 2.12
C SER A 86 10.00 -11.38 1.85
N ASP A 87 11.25 -10.92 1.81
CA ASP A 87 12.45 -11.78 1.77
C ASP A 87 12.99 -12.14 3.16
N GLU A 88 12.30 -11.75 4.25
CA GLU A 88 12.64 -12.19 5.60
C GLU A 88 12.32 -13.69 5.77
N LYS A 89 13.38 -14.49 5.53
CA LYS A 89 13.54 -15.93 5.81
C LYS A 89 12.42 -16.54 6.64
N TRP A 90 11.54 -17.26 5.94
CA TRP A 90 10.80 -18.37 6.53
C TRP A 90 11.82 -19.40 7.06
N PRO A 91 11.83 -19.77 8.36
CA PRO A 91 12.69 -20.84 8.81
C PRO A 91 12.10 -22.16 8.31
N LEU A 92 12.63 -22.69 7.21
CA LEU A 92 12.56 -24.12 6.93
C LEU A 92 13.68 -24.82 7.69
N ASP A 93 13.63 -24.74 9.02
CA ASP A 93 14.19 -25.78 9.88
C ASP A 93 13.01 -26.39 10.61
N ASN A 94 12.52 -27.52 10.11
CA ASN A 94 11.79 -28.45 10.94
C ASN A 94 12.40 -29.84 10.76
N PRO A 95 13.33 -30.25 11.63
CA PRO A 95 13.81 -31.61 11.66
C PRO A 95 12.77 -32.47 12.38
N ARG A 96 12.23 -33.46 11.67
CA ARG A 96 11.92 -34.81 12.19
C ARG A 96 11.51 -35.73 11.06
#